data_AF-A0A5A8AJU9-F1
#
_entry.id   AF-A0A5A8AJU9-F1
#
_cell.length_a   1.000
_cell.length_b   1.000
_cell.length_c   1.000
_cell.angle_alpha   90.00
_cell.angle_beta   90.00
_cell.angle_gamma   90.00
#
_symmetry.space_group_name_H-M   'P 1'
#
loop_
_entity.id
_entity.type
_entity.pdbx_description
1 polymer ?
#
loop_
_entity_poly.entity_id
_entity_poly.type
_entity_poly.pdbx_seq_one_letter_code
_entity_poly.pdbx_strand_id
1 'polypeptide(L)'
;MSETIVKPIIVKELLESLQAKVEEEQQVIVHCCFPASPFLGNLIRIWQSTYLFDNKSEHRSELIHAENITIYPNWTPVPFMRDFWFTLVFSGLPKGCKSFDLKEVIPEEGGFFVESIKRNSSDIYRVKISESYI
;
A
#
# COMPACT_ATOMS: atom_id res chain seq x y z
N MET A 1 -6.78 -51.65 15.38
CA MET A 1 -6.09 -50.80 16.36
C MET A 1 -6.14 -49.39 15.80
N SER A 2 -6.78 -48.44 16.48
CA SER A 2 -6.90 -47.05 16.01
C SER A 2 -5.79 -46.21 16.64
N GLU A 3 -4.83 -45.77 15.83
CA GLU A 3 -3.79 -44.86 16.28
C GLU A 3 -4.39 -43.45 16.47
N THR A 4 -4.53 -43.03 17.72
CA THR A 4 -4.89 -41.65 18.05
C THR A 4 -3.69 -40.75 17.86
N ILE A 5 -3.72 -39.94 16.79
CA ILE A 5 -2.72 -38.89 16.54
C ILE A 5 -2.88 -37.83 17.64
N VAL A 6 -1.90 -37.74 18.53
CA VAL A 6 -1.88 -36.76 19.62
C VAL A 6 -1.72 -35.37 19.01
N LYS A 7 -2.61 -34.44 19.39
CA LYS A 7 -2.51 -33.04 18.96
C LYS A 7 -1.18 -32.45 19.46
N PRO A 8 -0.37 -31.81 18.60
CA PRO A 8 0.90 -31.24 19.02
C PRO A 8 0.67 -30.16 20.08
N ILE A 9 1.48 -30.21 21.15
CA ILE A 9 1.47 -29.22 22.22
C ILE A 9 2.35 -28.06 21.77
N ILE A 10 1.72 -26.91 21.51
CA ILE A 10 2.42 -25.67 21.14
C ILE A 10 2.82 -24.96 22.43
N VAL A 11 4.09 -24.58 22.54
CA VAL A 11 4.61 -23.83 23.69
C VAL A 11 3.95 -22.45 23.72
N LYS A 12 3.46 -22.03 24.89
CA LYS A 12 2.73 -20.76 25.06
C LYS A 12 3.51 -19.55 24.53
N GLU A 13 4.81 -19.49 24.80
CA GLU A 13 5.72 -18.45 24.30
C GLU A 13 5.81 -18.42 22.76
N LEU A 14 5.76 -19.59 22.11
CA LEU A 14 5.72 -19.67 20.64
C LEU A 14 4.39 -19.13 20.10
N LEU A 15 3.28 -19.41 20.79
CA LEU A 15 1.96 -18.91 20.40
C LEU A 15 1.86 -17.38 20.55
N GLU A 16 2.37 -16.85 21.66
CA GLU A 16 2.39 -15.41 21.95
C GLU A 16 3.31 -14.65 20.97
N SER A 17 4.47 -15.20 20.63
CA SER A 17 5.37 -14.59 19.64
C SER A 17 4.82 -14.64 18.22
N LEU A 18 4.04 -15.67 17.86
CA LEU A 18 3.31 -15.72 16.59
C LEU A 18 2.15 -14.72 16.56
N GLN A 19 1.39 -14.57 17.65
CA GLN A 19 0.30 -13.60 17.73
C GLN A 19 0.81 -12.15 17.62
N ALA A 20 1.92 -11.82 18.27
CA ALA A 20 2.56 -10.52 18.11
C ALA A 20 2.94 -10.23 16.65
N LYS A 21 3.47 -11.23 15.93
CA LYS A 21 3.80 -11.13 14.50
C LYS A 21 2.57 -11.02 13.60
N VAL A 22 1.48 -11.70 13.94
CA VAL A 22 0.21 -11.60 13.20
C VAL A 22 -0.47 -10.25 13.43
N GLU A 23 -0.36 -9.66 14.63
CA GLU A 23 -0.80 -8.27 14.87
C GLU A 23 0.10 -7.24 14.16
N GLU A 24 1.40 -7.54 13.96
CA GLU A 24 2.31 -6.76 13.12
C GLU A 24 1.96 -6.84 11.61
N GLU A 25 1.30 -7.91 11.14
CA GLU A 25 0.89 -8.10 9.74
C GLU A 25 -0.49 -7.48 9.41
N GLN A 26 -0.83 -6.31 9.97
CA GLN A 26 -1.87 -5.49 9.33
C GLN A 26 -1.31 -4.92 8.02
N GLN A 27 -2.02 -5.12 6.92
CA GLN A 27 -1.66 -4.58 5.62
C GLN A 27 -2.72 -3.61 5.14
N VAL A 28 -2.29 -2.56 4.45
CA VAL A 28 -3.19 -1.64 3.76
C VAL A 28 -3.03 -1.83 2.26
N ILE A 29 -4.13 -2.13 1.57
CA ILE A 29 -4.14 -2.36 0.13
C ILE A 29 -4.79 -1.17 -0.56
N VAL A 30 -4.05 -0.54 -1.48
CA VAL A 30 -4.54 0.59 -2.24
C VAL A 30 -4.52 0.24 -3.73
N HIS A 31 -5.71 0.14 -4.32
CA HIS A 31 -5.87 0.05 -5.76
C HIS A 31 -5.87 1.45 -6.36
N CYS A 32 -4.81 1.77 -7.08
CA CYS A 32 -4.58 3.07 -7.68
C CYS A 32 -5.04 3.08 -9.13
N CYS A 33 -5.85 4.08 -9.48
CA CYS A 33 -6.21 4.39 -10.86
C CYS A 33 -5.42 5.61 -11.31
N PHE A 34 -4.56 5.41 -12.30
CA PHE A 34 -3.97 6.48 -13.08
C PHE A 34 -4.90 6.75 -14.29
N PRO A 35 -5.56 7.91 -14.33
CA PRO A 35 -6.66 8.15 -15.27
C PRO A 35 -6.18 8.22 -16.72
N ALA A 36 -7.04 7.77 -17.63
CA ALA A 36 -6.81 7.89 -19.07
C ALA A 36 -6.46 9.34 -19.47
N SER A 37 -5.38 9.50 -20.21
CA SER A 37 -4.96 10.79 -20.77
C SER A 37 -4.99 10.75 -22.32
N PRO A 38 -5.42 11.85 -22.98
CA PRO A 38 -5.32 11.99 -24.43
C PRO A 38 -3.89 12.32 -24.90
N PHE A 39 -2.97 12.65 -23.98
CA PHE A 39 -1.58 12.97 -24.32
C PHE A 39 -0.78 11.72 -24.66
N LEU A 40 0.21 11.89 -25.56
CA LEU A 40 0.90 10.77 -26.15
C LEU A 40 1.94 10.19 -25.17
N GLY A 41 1.65 9.02 -24.57
CA GLY A 41 2.62 8.17 -23.90
C GLY A 41 2.98 8.63 -22.50
N ASN A 42 2.13 8.28 -21.51
CA ASN A 42 2.50 8.45 -20.11
C ASN A 42 3.36 7.26 -19.69
N LEU A 43 4.59 7.56 -19.22
CA LEU A 43 5.39 6.61 -18.48
C LEU A 43 5.17 6.89 -17.01
N ILE A 44 4.79 5.87 -16.25
CA ILE A 44 4.65 5.99 -14.80
C ILE A 44 5.59 5.01 -14.10
N ARG A 45 5.90 5.31 -12.86
CA ARG A 45 6.66 4.45 -11.97
C ARG A 45 6.22 4.76 -10.54
N ILE A 46 6.59 3.91 -9.61
CA ILE A 46 6.42 4.19 -8.19
C ILE A 46 7.80 4.15 -7.51
N TRP A 47 7.99 4.98 -6.50
CA TRP A 47 9.19 4.98 -5.69
C TRP A 47 9.04 4.09 -4.46
N GLN A 48 10.14 3.47 -4.02
CA GLN A 48 10.15 2.74 -2.76
C GLN A 48 9.85 3.66 -1.56
N SER A 49 10.14 4.96 -1.70
CA SER A 49 9.78 6.02 -0.77
C SER A 49 8.34 6.52 -0.92
N THR A 50 7.41 5.61 -1.22
CA THR A 50 5.97 5.85 -1.15
C THR A 50 5.44 5.42 0.20
N TYR A 51 4.66 6.26 0.86
CA TYR A 51 4.14 5.98 2.20
C TYR A 51 2.66 6.31 2.34
N LEU A 52 2.04 5.72 3.36
CA LEU A 52 0.78 6.20 3.93
C LEU A 52 1.06 7.00 5.20
N PHE A 53 0.74 8.29 5.20
CA PHE A 53 0.94 9.19 6.33
C PHE A 53 -0.34 9.31 7.14
N ASP A 54 -0.34 8.90 8.41
CA ASP A 54 -1.47 9.15 9.31
C ASP A 54 -1.61 10.66 9.54
N ASN A 55 -2.80 11.23 9.28
CA ASN A 55 -2.99 12.67 9.44
C ASN A 55 -2.99 13.14 10.92
N LYS A 56 -3.00 12.21 11.88
CA LYS A 56 -3.08 12.52 13.32
C LYS A 56 -1.87 12.07 14.14
N SER A 57 -0.87 11.46 13.51
CA SER A 57 0.36 11.05 14.19
C SER A 57 1.57 11.18 13.27
N GLU A 58 2.76 10.91 13.78
CA GLU A 58 3.98 10.85 12.97
C GLU A 58 4.17 9.48 12.28
N HIS A 59 3.20 8.57 12.43
CA HIS A 59 3.28 7.24 11.83
C HIS A 59 3.22 7.32 10.31
N ARG A 60 4.14 6.60 9.66
CA ARG A 60 4.10 6.32 8.23
C ARG A 60 4.10 4.82 8.00
N SER A 61 3.23 4.36 7.12
CA SER A 61 3.21 2.97 6.67
C SER A 61 4.05 2.83 5.41
N GLU A 62 4.93 1.84 5.37
CA GLU A 62 5.92 1.64 4.31
C GLU A 62 5.36 0.77 3.19
N LEU A 63 5.78 1.04 1.95
CA LEU A 63 5.45 0.20 0.79
C LEU A 63 6.14 -1.15 0.91
N ILE A 64 5.35 -2.22 0.96
CA ILE A 64 5.79 -3.61 1.02
C ILE A 64 5.84 -4.23 -0.38
N HIS A 65 4.83 -3.97 -1.21
CA HIS A 65 4.70 -4.56 -2.54
C HIS A 65 4.02 -3.63 -3.52
N ALA A 66 4.40 -3.73 -4.79
CA ALA A 66 3.75 -3.04 -5.91
C ALA A 66 3.44 -4.05 -7.02
N GLU A 67 2.18 -4.07 -7.44
CA GLU A 67 1.66 -4.98 -8.46
C GLU A 67 1.21 -4.19 -9.68
N ASN A 68 1.59 -4.66 -10.88
CA ASN A 68 1.29 -4.04 -12.17
C ASN A 68 1.81 -2.59 -12.32
N ILE A 69 2.87 -2.22 -11.60
CA ILE A 69 3.66 -1.00 -11.81
C ILE A 69 5.12 -1.28 -11.46
N THR A 70 6.05 -0.63 -12.15
CA THR A 70 7.49 -0.79 -11.92
C THR A 70 7.99 0.16 -10.83
N ILE A 71 8.89 -0.34 -9.98
CA ILE A 71 9.65 0.49 -9.04
C ILE A 71 10.74 1.26 -9.80
N TYR A 72 10.99 2.52 -9.41
CA TYR A 72 12.16 3.30 -9.84
C TYR A 72 13.45 2.43 -9.82
N PRO A 73 14.32 2.48 -10.85
CA PRO A 73 14.34 3.45 -11.95
C PRO A 73 13.52 3.05 -13.19
N ASN A 74 12.86 1.89 -13.15
CA ASN A 74 12.17 1.34 -14.31
C ASN A 74 10.81 2.02 -14.52
N TRP A 75 10.41 2.13 -15.78
CA TRP A 75 9.17 2.79 -16.20
C TRP A 75 8.15 1.78 -16.72
N THR A 76 6.88 2.05 -16.41
CA THR A 76 5.72 1.31 -16.89
C THR A 76 5.02 2.13 -17.97
N PRO A 77 4.85 1.59 -19.19
CA PRO A 77 4.10 2.27 -20.24
C PRO A 77 2.60 2.22 -19.94
N VAL A 78 1.96 3.39 -19.93
CA VAL A 78 0.50 3.52 -19.80
C VAL A 78 -0.16 3.48 -21.17
N PRO A 79 -1.14 2.59 -21.40
CA PRO A 79 -1.90 2.57 -22.64
C PRO A 79 -2.72 3.86 -22.85
N PHE A 80 -2.76 4.35 -24.08
CA PHE A 80 -3.55 5.53 -24.45
C PHE A 80 -5.05 5.33 -24.21
N MET A 81 -5.74 6.41 -23.82
CA MET A 81 -7.20 6.46 -23.70
C MET A 81 -7.80 5.36 -22.80
N ARG A 82 -7.00 4.79 -21.89
CA ARG A 82 -7.44 3.77 -20.93
C ARG A 82 -6.91 4.11 -19.55
N ASP A 83 -7.77 3.90 -18.55
CA ASP A 83 -7.35 3.95 -17.16
C ASP A 83 -6.33 2.84 -16.91
N PHE A 84 -5.25 3.18 -16.22
CA PHE A 84 -4.24 2.22 -15.82
C PHE A 84 -4.37 1.95 -14.33
N TRP A 85 -4.50 0.67 -13.98
CA TRP A 85 -4.71 0.23 -12.61
C TRP A 85 -3.50 -0.53 -12.10
N PHE A 86 -3.05 -0.18 -10.90
CA PHE A 86 -2.01 -0.90 -10.17
C PHE A 86 -2.38 -1.01 -8.70
N THR A 87 -1.71 -1.89 -7.97
CA THR A 87 -1.97 -2.10 -6.55
C THR A 87 -0.71 -1.89 -5.74
N LEU A 88 -0.83 -1.14 -4.65
CA LEU A 88 0.21 -0.95 -3.67
C LEU A 88 -0.22 -1.59 -2.35
N VAL A 89 0.69 -2.34 -1.72
CA VAL A 89 0.48 -2.96 -0.41
C VAL A 89 1.44 -2.31 0.57
N PHE A 90 0.92 -1.81 1.67
CA PHE A 90 1.67 -1.14 2.72
C PHE A 90 1.59 -1.89 4.04
N SER A 91 2.51 -1.58 4.95
CA SER A 91 2.39 -1.96 6.36
C SER A 91 1.16 -1.33 7.01
N GLY A 92 0.84 -1.78 8.23
CA GLY A 92 -0.40 -1.42 8.91
C GLY A 92 -0.44 0.02 9.37
N LEU A 93 -1.64 0.60 9.38
CA LEU A 93 -1.93 1.88 10.01
C LEU A 93 -2.24 1.69 11.51
N PRO A 94 -1.84 2.65 12.38
CA PRO A 94 -2.03 2.53 13.82
C PRO A 94 -3.52 2.46 14.15
N LYS A 95 -3.92 1.72 15.19
CA LYS A 95 -5.33 1.48 15.56
C LYS A 95 -6.20 2.76 15.66
N GLY A 96 -5.59 3.90 16.00
CA GLY A 96 -6.26 5.20 16.12
C GLY A 96 -6.40 6.03 14.83
N CYS A 97 -5.81 5.59 13.71
CA CYS A 97 -5.86 6.33 12.44
C CYS A 97 -7.30 6.45 11.93
N LYS A 98 -7.69 7.67 11.55
CA LYS A 98 -9.02 7.99 11.00
C LYS A 98 -8.96 8.38 9.52
N SER A 99 -7.85 8.96 9.11
CA SER A 99 -7.55 9.29 7.73
C SER A 99 -6.04 9.32 7.54
N PHE A 100 -5.63 9.10 6.29
CA PHE A 100 -4.23 9.12 5.91
C PHE A 100 -4.06 9.66 4.49
N ASP A 101 -2.85 10.11 4.18
CA ASP A 101 -2.46 10.52 2.84
C ASP A 101 -1.58 9.45 2.20
N LEU A 102 -1.75 9.20 0.90
CA LEU A 102 -0.77 8.47 0.10
C LEU A 102 0.16 9.49 -0.52
N LYS A 103 1.48 9.36 -0.30
CA LYS A 103 2.46 10.31 -0.83
C LYS A 103 3.78 9.66 -1.19
N GLU A 104 4.30 10.04 -2.36
CA GLU A 104 5.70 9.82 -2.73
C GLU A 104 6.61 10.91 -2.14
N VAL A 105 7.66 10.48 -1.45
CA VAL A 105 8.72 11.36 -0.94
C VAL A 105 9.93 11.20 -1.84
N ILE A 106 10.05 12.08 -2.82
CA ILE A 106 11.05 12.01 -3.89
C ILE A 106 11.80 13.34 -4.00
N PRO A 107 13.02 13.36 -4.55
CA PRO A 107 13.81 14.58 -4.68
C PRO A 107 13.37 15.48 -5.86
N GLU A 108 12.41 15.04 -6.66
CA GLU A 108 11.92 15.70 -7.87
C GLU A 108 10.42 16.00 -7.80
N GLU A 109 9.92 16.90 -8.66
CA GLU A 109 8.48 17.15 -8.79
C GLU A 109 7.77 15.95 -9.44
N GLY A 110 6.43 15.93 -9.36
CA GLY A 110 5.60 14.94 -10.06
C GLY A 110 5.38 13.62 -9.33
N GLY A 111 5.68 13.54 -8.04
CA GLY A 111 5.34 12.39 -7.20
C GLY A 111 3.82 12.25 -7.02
N PHE A 112 3.35 11.01 -6.84
CA PHE A 112 1.94 10.74 -6.59
C PHE A 112 1.52 11.21 -5.20
N PHE A 113 0.35 11.87 -5.16
CA PHE A 113 -0.26 12.35 -3.94
C PHE A 113 -1.78 12.16 -3.96
N VAL A 114 -2.32 11.56 -2.90
CA VAL A 114 -3.76 11.46 -2.64
C VAL A 114 -3.99 11.83 -1.18
N GLU A 115 -4.72 12.92 -0.95
CA GLU A 115 -4.97 13.44 0.39
C GLU A 115 -6.22 12.85 1.04
N SER A 116 -6.19 12.80 2.37
CA SER A 116 -7.37 12.62 3.24
C SER A 116 -8.21 11.37 2.94
N ILE A 117 -7.56 10.25 2.65
CA ILE A 117 -8.21 8.95 2.49
C ILE A 117 -8.81 8.55 3.84
N LYS A 118 -10.14 8.47 3.92
CA LYS A 118 -10.84 8.08 5.16
C LYS A 118 -10.63 6.59 5.42
N ARG A 119 -10.13 6.25 6.61
CA ARG A 119 -9.89 4.86 6.99
C ARG A 119 -11.21 4.08 7.08
N ASN A 120 -11.21 2.85 6.61
CA ASN A 120 -12.33 1.91 6.72
C ASN A 120 -11.87 0.61 7.39
N SER A 121 -12.81 -0.26 7.77
CA SER A 121 -12.51 -1.48 8.52
C SER A 121 -11.86 -2.60 7.70
N SER A 122 -11.85 -2.49 6.36
CA SER A 122 -11.22 -3.49 5.48
C SER A 122 -9.76 -3.18 5.20
N ASP A 123 -9.32 -1.94 5.43
CA ASP A 123 -8.04 -1.41 4.99
C ASP A 123 -7.73 -1.66 3.50
N ILE A 124 -8.78 -1.79 2.69
CA ILE A 124 -8.74 -1.85 1.23
C ILE A 124 -9.37 -0.56 0.67
N TYR A 125 -8.64 0.09 -0.24
CA TYR A 125 -9.02 1.39 -0.80
C TYR A 125 -8.91 1.37 -2.32
N ARG A 126 -9.73 2.21 -2.96
CA ARG A 126 -9.60 2.52 -4.39
C ARG A 126 -9.46 4.04 -4.51
N VAL A 127 -8.39 4.49 -5.15
CA VAL A 127 -8.09 5.92 -5.28
C VAL A 127 -7.82 6.26 -6.74
N LYS A 128 -8.10 7.50 -7.12
CA LYS A 128 -7.64 8.08 -8.37
C LYS A 128 -6.45 8.96 -8.06
N ILE A 129 -5.35 8.72 -8.77
CA ILE A 129 -4.14 9.52 -8.66
C ILE A 129 -4.28 10.68 -9.66
N SER A 130 -4.17 11.90 -9.16
CA SER A 130 -3.91 13.09 -9.96
C SER A 130 -2.42 13.42 -9.87
N GLU A 131 -1.78 13.78 -10.98
CA GLU A 131 -0.45 14.38 -10.93
C GLU A 131 -0.52 15.67 -10.12
N SER A 132 0.24 15.76 -9.03
CA SER A 132 0.42 17.00 -8.29
C SER A 132 1.63 17.75 -8.87
N TYR A 133 1.37 18.88 -9.52
CA TYR A 133 2.38 19.88 -9.85
C TYR A 133 2.57 20.75 -8.60
N ILE A 134 3.43 20.34 -7.67
CA ILE A 134 3.87 21.17 -6.53
C ILE A 134 5.34 21.46 -6.71
#